data_AF-A0A661W6I4-F1
#
_entry.id   AF-A0A661W6I4-F1
#
_cell.length_a   1.000
_cell.length_b   1.000
_cell.length_c   1.000
_cell.angle_alpha   90.00
_cell.angle_beta   90.00
_cell.angle_gamma   90.00
#
_symmetry.space_group_name_H-M   'P 1'
#
loop_
_entity.id
_entity.type
_entity.pdbx_description
1 polymer ?
#
loop_
_entity_poly.entity_id
_entity_poly.type
_entity_poly.pdbx_seq_one_letter_code
_entity_poly.pdbx_strand_id
1 'polypeptide(L)'
;PGQVLQVDRLAAAEGEQVELDRVLLVADGEQIVVGKPLVDGARVTAEVLGEQRGKKITVFKYKPKVRYRRKKGHRQRYTRLAIKEISLGPKDRDLEVV
;
A
#
# COMPACT_ATOMS: atom_id res chain seq x y z
N PRO A 1 7.79 10.49 -4.39
CA PRO A 1 6.90 10.40 -5.58
C PRO A 1 7.58 9.58 -6.67
N GLY A 2 6.84 8.89 -7.54
CA GLY A 2 7.37 8.13 -8.68
C GLY A 2 7.80 6.68 -8.40
N GLN A 3 7.62 6.17 -7.18
CA GLN A 3 7.90 4.77 -6.86
C GLN A 3 6.74 3.86 -7.27
N VAL A 4 7.08 2.64 -7.69
CA VAL A 4 6.12 1.56 -7.95
C VAL A 4 6.13 0.60 -6.78
N LEU A 5 4.95 0.40 -6.17
CA LEU A 5 4.74 -0.48 -5.03
C LEU A 5 3.87 -1.66 -5.44
N GLN A 6 4.15 -2.82 -4.84
CA GLN A 6 3.33 -4.01 -4.97
C GLN A 6 2.57 -4.21 -3.66
N VAL A 7 1.25 -4.06 -3.72
CA VAL A 7 0.35 -4.18 -2.56
C VAL A 7 -0.59 -5.36 -2.72
N ASP A 8 -1.31 -5.68 -1.65
CA ASP A 8 -2.39 -6.67 -1.69
C ASP A 8 -3.45 -6.30 -2.74
N ARG A 9 -4.23 -7.31 -3.14
CA ARG A 9 -5.20 -7.15 -4.21
C ARG A 9 -6.27 -6.12 -3.84
N LEU A 10 -6.34 -5.06 -4.64
CA LEU A 10 -7.38 -4.03 -4.60
C LEU A 10 -8.43 -4.31 -5.68
N ALA A 11 -9.69 -4.00 -5.41
CA ALA A 11 -10.79 -4.09 -6.37
C ALA A 11 -10.88 -2.82 -7.23
N ALA A 12 -9.78 -2.46 -7.89
CA ALA A 12 -9.65 -1.28 -8.75
C ALA A 12 -9.15 -1.70 -10.14
N ALA A 13 -9.61 -1.02 -11.18
CA ALA A 13 -9.24 -1.32 -12.56
C ALA A 13 -7.84 -0.76 -12.91
N GLU A 14 -7.23 -1.26 -13.99
CA GLU A 14 -5.97 -0.68 -14.50
C GLU A 14 -6.23 0.75 -14.99
N GLY A 15 -5.36 1.69 -14.61
CA GLY A 15 -5.50 3.13 -14.90
C GLY A 15 -6.37 3.90 -13.89
N GLU A 16 -7.01 3.21 -12.94
CA GLU A 16 -7.79 3.88 -11.90
C GLU A 16 -6.88 4.59 -10.88
N GLN A 17 -7.35 5.72 -10.37
CA GLN A 17 -6.68 6.44 -9.28
C GLN A 17 -7.21 5.96 -7.93
N VAL A 18 -6.30 5.68 -7.00
CA VAL A 18 -6.59 5.26 -5.63
C VAL A 18 -6.01 6.31 -4.69
N GLU A 19 -6.87 6.86 -3.84
CA GLU A 19 -6.47 7.75 -2.75
C GLU A 19 -6.16 6.92 -1.50
N LEU A 20 -4.99 7.19 -0.90
CA LEU A 20 -4.57 6.59 0.36
C LEU A 20 -4.58 7.67 1.45
N ASP A 21 -5.65 7.69 2.23
CA ASP A 21 -5.88 8.70 3.27
C ASP A 21 -5.15 8.42 4.59
N ARG A 22 -4.63 7.20 4.75
CA ARG A 22 -3.99 6.75 5.99
C ARG A 22 -2.50 7.03 5.96
N VAL A 23 -2.13 8.29 6.13
CA VAL A 23 -0.73 8.72 6.19
C VAL A 23 -0.29 8.90 7.64
N LEU A 24 0.83 8.25 8.00
CA LEU A 24 1.38 8.27 9.37
C LEU A 24 2.48 9.31 9.55
N LEU A 25 3.25 9.56 8.50
CA LEU A 25 4.43 10.44 8.53
C LEU A 25 4.64 11.04 7.15
N VAL A 26 4.98 12.32 7.11
CA VAL A 26 5.44 13.02 5.91
C VAL A 26 6.77 13.69 6.25
N ALA A 27 7.76 13.52 5.38
CA ALA A 27 9.07 14.13 5.52
C ALA A 27 9.51 14.73 4.19
N ASP A 28 9.87 16.02 4.22
CA ASP A 28 10.36 16.78 3.06
C ASP A 28 11.81 17.25 3.27
N GLY A 29 12.64 16.39 3.86
CA GLY A 29 14.06 16.65 4.15
C GLY A 29 14.32 17.58 5.33
N GLU A 30 13.63 18.71 5.42
CA GLU A 30 13.76 19.70 6.52
C GLU A 30 12.61 19.63 7.50
N GLN A 31 11.39 19.36 7.02
CA GLN A 31 10.19 19.30 7.84
C GLN A 31 9.72 17.86 7.96
N ILE A 32 9.55 17.39 9.20
CA ILE A 32 8.99 16.08 9.52
C ILE A 32 7.68 16.30 10.29
N VAL A 33 6.57 15.84 9.71
CA VAL A 33 5.26 15.85 10.34
C VAL A 33 4.93 14.42 10.76
N VAL A 34 4.79 14.22 12.07
CA VAL A 34 4.45 12.91 12.66
C VAL A 34 3.00 12.92 13.11
N GLY A 35 2.22 11.99 12.60
CA GLY A 35 0.81 11.83 12.96
C GLY A 35 0.63 11.26 14.37
N LYS A 36 -0.46 11.66 15.03
CA LYS A 36 -0.92 11.11 16.32
C LYS A 36 -2.45 10.93 16.27
N PRO A 37 -3.03 9.89 15.65
CA PRO A 37 -2.45 8.69 15.03
C PRO A 37 -2.26 8.75 13.50
N LEU A 38 -2.84 9.74 12.82
CA LEU A 38 -2.67 10.03 11.39
C LEU A 38 -2.22 11.49 11.24
N VAL A 39 -1.69 11.84 10.07
CA VAL A 39 -1.42 13.25 9.70
C VAL A 39 -2.69 13.81 9.09
N ASP A 40 -3.29 14.80 9.76
CA ASP A 40 -4.55 15.40 9.30
C ASP A 40 -4.39 16.07 7.93
N GLY A 41 -5.32 15.77 7.02
CA GLY A 41 -5.35 16.31 5.66
C GLY A 41 -4.31 15.73 4.70
N ALA A 42 -3.42 14.83 5.12
CA ALA A 42 -2.45 14.21 4.22
C ALA A 42 -3.10 13.11 3.36
N ARG A 43 -2.84 13.13 2.05
CA ARG A 43 -3.30 12.11 1.11
C ARG A 43 -2.19 11.71 0.14
N VAL A 44 -2.19 10.44 -0.25
CA VAL A 44 -1.30 9.93 -1.29
C VAL A 44 -2.15 9.47 -2.47
N THR A 45 -1.96 10.09 -3.62
CA THR A 45 -2.63 9.73 -4.86
C THR A 45 -1.76 8.75 -5.62
N ALA A 46 -2.30 7.54 -5.86
CA ALA A 46 -1.62 6.48 -6.60
C ALA A 46 -2.44 6.07 -7.83
N GLU A 47 -1.76 5.65 -8.90
CA GLU A 47 -2.38 5.04 -10.08
C GLU A 47 -2.17 3.54 -10.09
N VAL A 48 -3.22 2.79 -10.42
CA VAL A 48 -3.15 1.34 -10.58
C VAL A 48 -2.54 0.99 -11.93
N LEU A 49 -1.31 0.47 -11.92
CA LEU A 49 -0.65 -0.03 -13.14
C LEU A 49 -1.17 -1.40 -13.58
N GLY A 50 -1.84 -2.13 -12.69
CA GLY A 50 -2.51 -3.40 -12.99
C GLY A 50 -2.18 -4.52 -12.02
N GLU A 51 -2.74 -5.70 -12.31
CA GLU A 51 -2.60 -6.88 -11.44
C GLU A 51 -1.40 -7.76 -11.85
N GLN A 52 -0.65 -8.23 -10.86
CA GLN A 52 0.46 -9.18 -11.06
C GLN A 52 0.30 -10.41 -10.17
N ARG A 53 0.66 -11.58 -10.71
CA ARG A 53 0.77 -12.80 -9.91
C ARG A 53 2.18 -12.92 -9.34
N GLY A 54 2.27 -13.05 -8.02
CA GLY A 54 3.53 -13.27 -7.33
C GLY A 54 4.18 -14.62 -7.64
N LYS A 55 5.35 -14.82 -7.04
CA LYS A 55 6.10 -16.08 -7.14
C LYS A 55 5.24 -17.25 -6.68
N LYS A 56 5.40 -18.40 -7.36
CA LYS A 56 4.72 -19.64 -6.96
C LYS A 56 5.31 -20.14 -5.65
N ILE A 57 4.50 -20.14 -4.60
CA ILE A 57 4.83 -20.81 -3.33
C ILE A 57 4.31 -22.23 -3.43
N THR A 58 5.18 -23.21 -3.15
CA THR A 58 4.79 -24.62 -3.13
C THR A 58 4.49 -25.03 -1.71
N VAL A 59 3.22 -25.30 -1.42
CA VAL A 59 2.76 -25.82 -0.13
C VAL A 59 2.77 -27.35 -0.22
N PHE A 60 3.70 -27.97 0.49
CA PHE A 60 3.81 -29.42 0.60
C PHE A 60 3.45 -29.87 2.01
N LYS A 61 2.44 -30.74 2.12
CA LYS A 61 2.03 -31.37 3.38
C LYS A 61 2.31 -32.87 3.28
N TYR A 62 3.00 -33.41 4.26
CA TYR A 62 3.34 -34.83 4.35
C TYR A 62 3.10 -35.34 5.76
N LYS A 63 2.52 -36.54 5.88
CA LYS A 63 2.45 -37.27 7.14
C LYS A 63 3.00 -38.69 6.92
N PRO A 64 4.00 -39.13 7.69
CA PRO A 64 4.62 -40.43 7.52
C PRO A 64 3.65 -41.57 7.88
N LYS A 65 3.83 -42.73 7.24
CA LYS A 65 3.12 -44.01 7.52
C LYS A 65 1.59 -44.00 7.37
N VAL A 66 0.96 -42.87 7.05
CA VAL A 66 -0.49 -42.73 6.82
C VAL A 66 -0.86 -42.46 5.36
N ARG A 67 0.07 -42.70 4.42
CA ARG A 67 -0.09 -42.44 2.97
C ARG A 67 -0.61 -41.03 2.62
N TYR A 68 -0.32 -40.02 3.45
CA TYR A 68 -0.75 -38.65 3.21
C TYR A 68 0.41 -37.80 2.67
N ARG A 69 0.27 -37.38 1.41
CA ARG A 69 1.11 -36.37 0.77
C ARG A 69 0.24 -35.48 -0.10
N ARG A 70 0.32 -34.16 0.07
CA ARG A 70 -0.39 -33.17 -0.75
C ARG A 70 0.59 -32.08 -1.18
N LYS A 71 0.66 -31.82 -2.47
CA LYS A 71 1.44 -30.72 -3.06
C LYS A 71 0.48 -29.76 -3.75
N LYS A 72 0.38 -28.53 -3.25
CA LYS A 72 -0.45 -27.47 -3.85
C LYS A 72 0.42 -26.25 -4.13
N GLY A 73 0.23 -25.63 -5.28
CA GLY A 73 0.82 -24.33 -5.56
C GLY A 73 -0.11 -23.21 -5.11
N HIS A 74 0.44 -22.16 -4.50
CA HIS A 74 -0.22 -20.87 -4.31
C HIS A 74 0.51 -19.80 -5.12
N ARG A 75 -0.25 -18.92 -5.75
CA ARG A 75 0.26 -17.70 -6.37
C ARG A 75 -0.64 -16.55 -5.92
N GLN A 76 -0.09 -15.71 -5.05
CA GLN A 76 -0.79 -14.53 -4.57
C GLN A 76 -0.98 -13.54 -5.71
N ARG A 77 -2.16 -12.92 -5.79
CA ARG A 77 -2.43 -11.79 -6.69
C ARG A 77 -2.08 -10.51 -5.94
N TYR A 78 -1.38 -9.62 -6.60
CA TYR A 78 -0.98 -8.32 -6.09
C TYR A 78 -1.39 -7.24 -7.08
N THR A 79 -1.60 -6.04 -6.58
CA THR A 79 -1.86 -4.85 -7.41
C THR A 79 -0.59 -4.00 -7.42
N ARG A 80 -0.16 -3.56 -8.60
CA ARG A 80 0.94 -2.61 -8.73
C ARG A 80 0.39 -1.19 -8.73
N LEU A 81 0.92 -0.37 -7.84
CA LEU A 81 0.57 1.04 -7.69
C LEU A 81 1.77 1.91 -8.04
N ALA A 82 1.58 2.94 -8.85
CA ALA A 82 2.54 4.02 -9.05
C ALA A 82 2.12 5.22 -8.20
N ILE A 83 3.01 5.68 -7.32
CA ILE A 83 2.75 6.88 -6.50
C ILE A 83 2.92 8.12 -7.36
N LYS A 84 1.84 8.87 -7.59
CA LYS A 84 1.88 10.13 -8.35
C LYS A 84 2.23 11.29 -7.45
N GLU A 85 1.39 11.54 -6.46
CA GLU A 85 1.43 12.75 -5.66
C GLU A 85 1.26 12.43 -4.17
N ILE A 86 1.92 13.23 -3.34
CA ILE A 86 1.78 13.23 -1.89
C ILE A 86 1.34 14.64 -1.54
N SER A 87 0.09 14.82 -1.13
CA SER A 87 -0.45 16.11 -0.74
C SER A 87 -0.49 16.23 0.78
N LEU A 88 -0.10 17.39 1.27
CA LEU A 88 -0.33 17.81 2.66
C LEU A 88 -1.54 18.74 2.63
N GLY A 89 -2.62 18.37 3.31
CA GLY A 89 -3.80 19.24 3.44
C GLY A 89 -3.43 20.59 4.06
N PRO A 90 -4.24 21.64 3.80
CA PRO A 90 -3.97 22.96 4.35
C PRO A 90 -3.90 22.88 5.88
N LYS A 91 -2.83 23.45 6.46
CA LYS A 91 -2.81 23.76 7.89
C LYS A 91 -4.05 24.60 8.18
N ASP A 92 -4.95 24.11 9.02
CA ASP A 92 -5.95 24.98 9.64
C ASP A 92 -5.19 26.05 10.45
N ARG A 93 -5.16 27.24 9.84
CA ARG A 93 -5.15 28.61 10.38
C ARG A 93 -4.63 28.83 11.81
N ASP A 94 -3.66 29.74 11.90
CA ASP A 94 -3.62 30.86 12.86
C ASP A 94 -4.64 30.80 14.02
N LEU A 95 -4.21 30.31 15.19
CA LEU A 95 -4.82 30.50 16.52
C LEU A 95 -3.65 30.45 17.52
N GLU A 96 -3.21 31.46 18.28
CA GLU A 96 -3.75 32.78 18.65
C GLU A 96 -2.62 33.84 18.58
N VAL A 97 -2.95 35.02 18.05
CA VAL A 97 -2.41 36.29 18.55
C VAL A 97 -3.44 36.80 19.54
N VAL A 98 -3.15 36.70 20.84
CA VAL A 98 -3.47 37.68 21.90
C VAL A 98 -2.36 37.62 22.93
#